data_AF-T0SQ37-F1
#
_entry.id   AF-T0SQ37-F1
#
_cell.length_a   1.000
_cell.length_b   1.000
_cell.length_c   1.000
_cell.angle_alpha   90.00
_cell.angle_beta   90.00
_cell.angle_gamma   90.00
#
_symmetry.space_group_name_H-M   'P 1'
#
loop_
_entity.id
_entity.type
_entity.pdbx_description
1 polymer ?
#
loop_
_entity_poly.entity_id
_entity_poly.type
_entity_poly.pdbx_seq_one_letter_code
_entity_poly.pdbx_strand_id
1 'polypeptide(L)'
;MNKSEVKLLLCHYFISNSHYDLIEAEKFLNYFNFSYQMQMSKFEKDVKLVEVKRITMKLPESELRLAKLYFNSDELYSVYELVFKYFFTTKRNGKTIDILQNVERVWDLCPRKCFSIRYKFFEKLYVKDISLHDYSRAVLSYFMISFGNDGILDDQELSHFRSLLHATKYRPKMPIEFFEFNNVLDLISIEREEAMKIRETLLGAANSDGSYHVSEIKYIKEIIDRLGQKKKHRKLNIDLLPFLTLDVLMSDGKLTAGEKKWFTTRFKQVPVAESINEYFLIFALVSKNLAIYKENKDFFRRLMPRGAAYTLAAKLYVLFMNRYMKLSELDLHYFAKQVFGESDIEILDFAMGLNREQIRSEEVFMLMNFITNEHIDTRMLNGYLDVGYIKSIYQKLSANKSLLEYYFICKSLFVDRKLSAREYELLWSAFVELDIDFTILEQAISDYSLLYVQNYSIDKYFEYLKEGEVI
;
A
#
# COMPACT_ATOMS: atom_id res chain seq x y z
N MET A 1 21.88 -34.61 30.82
CA MET A 1 20.57 -34.13 30.33
C MET A 1 20.46 -34.42 28.84
N ASN A 2 19.34 -34.96 28.36
CA ASN A 2 19.09 -35.23 26.94
C ASN A 2 18.15 -34.16 26.33
N LYS A 3 18.06 -34.09 25.00
CA LYS A 3 17.22 -33.09 24.29
C LYS A 3 15.74 -33.13 24.72
N SER A 4 15.22 -34.29 25.07
CA SER A 4 13.82 -34.45 25.50
C SER A 4 13.57 -33.83 26.88
N GLU A 5 14.52 -33.95 27.80
CA GLU A 5 14.50 -33.28 29.11
C GLU A 5 14.58 -31.75 28.94
N VAL A 6 15.40 -31.25 28.01
CA VAL A 6 15.47 -29.81 27.72
C VAL A 6 14.16 -29.28 27.15
N LYS A 7 13.46 -30.05 26.30
CA LYS A 7 12.12 -29.68 25.80
C LYS A 7 11.09 -29.56 26.92
N LEU A 8 11.10 -30.47 27.89
CA LEU A 8 10.25 -30.43 29.08
C LEU A 8 10.54 -29.19 29.93
N LEU A 9 11.83 -28.87 30.15
CA LEU A 9 12.24 -27.67 30.89
C LEU A 9 11.81 -26.37 30.18
N LEU A 10 11.93 -26.32 28.85
CA LEU A 10 11.40 -25.20 28.06
C LEU A 10 9.89 -25.07 28.19
N CYS A 11 9.17 -26.19 28.14
CA CYS A 11 7.72 -26.20 28.31
C CYS A 11 7.32 -25.62 29.67
N HIS A 12 8.00 -26.04 30.75
CA HIS A 12 7.81 -25.46 32.09
C HIS A 12 8.15 -23.97 32.12
N TYR A 13 9.28 -23.56 31.52
CA TYR A 13 9.66 -22.14 31.46
C TYR A 13 8.56 -21.28 30.86
N PHE A 14 7.95 -21.71 29.75
CA PHE A 14 6.87 -20.97 29.11
C PHE A 14 5.59 -20.91 29.95
N ILE A 15 5.18 -22.02 30.55
CA ILE A 15 3.99 -22.09 31.42
C ILE A 15 4.18 -21.16 32.63
N SER A 16 5.30 -21.28 33.34
CA SER A 16 5.58 -20.52 34.55
C SER A 16 5.68 -19.02 34.28
N ASN A 17 6.35 -18.61 33.21
CA ASN A 17 6.49 -17.20 32.88
C ASN A 17 5.22 -16.59 32.26
N SER A 18 4.35 -17.39 31.65
CA SER A 18 3.06 -16.93 31.12
C SER A 18 1.98 -16.78 32.19
N HIS A 19 2.21 -17.31 33.41
CA HIS A 19 1.25 -17.38 34.52
C HIS A 19 -0.06 -18.06 34.13
N TYR A 20 0.05 -19.17 33.39
CA TYR A 20 -1.09 -20.00 33.07
C TYR A 20 -1.67 -20.65 34.33
N ASP A 21 -3.01 -20.71 34.37
CA ASP A 21 -3.68 -21.58 35.34
C ASP A 21 -3.49 -23.06 34.96
N LEU A 22 -4.03 -23.96 35.79
CA LEU A 22 -3.92 -25.40 35.60
C LEU A 22 -4.46 -25.88 34.25
N ILE A 23 -5.60 -25.35 33.82
CA ILE A 23 -6.27 -25.75 32.58
C ILE A 23 -5.45 -25.26 31.37
N GLU A 24 -4.90 -24.05 31.46
CA GLU A 24 -4.06 -23.45 30.44
C GLU A 24 -2.71 -24.14 30.31
N ALA A 25 -2.09 -24.49 31.45
CA ALA A 25 -0.87 -25.28 31.49
C ALA A 25 -1.08 -26.64 30.80
N GLU A 26 -2.17 -27.35 31.11
CA GLU A 26 -2.52 -28.62 30.47
C GLU A 26 -2.72 -28.47 28.95
N LYS A 27 -3.41 -27.41 28.50
CA LYS A 27 -3.57 -27.12 27.06
C LYS A 27 -2.23 -26.86 26.38
N PHE A 28 -1.33 -26.09 27.01
CA PHE A 28 0.00 -25.82 26.47
C PHE A 28 0.87 -27.08 26.41
N LEU A 29 0.85 -27.88 27.48
CA LEU A 29 1.57 -29.15 27.57
C LEU A 29 1.13 -30.12 26.46
N ASN A 30 -0.19 -30.28 26.27
CA ASN A 30 -0.74 -31.15 25.22
C ASN A 30 -0.34 -30.67 23.82
N TYR A 31 -0.40 -29.37 23.57
CA TYR A 31 0.01 -28.78 22.31
C TYR A 31 1.51 -28.98 22.01
N PHE A 32 2.36 -28.72 23.01
CA PHE A 32 3.81 -28.83 22.89
C PHE A 32 4.24 -30.28 22.72
N ASN A 33 3.63 -31.21 23.48
CA ASN A 33 3.92 -32.64 23.41
C ASN A 33 3.48 -33.27 22.08
N PHE A 34 2.26 -32.98 21.63
CA PHE A 34 1.76 -33.45 20.33
C PHE A 34 2.70 -33.05 19.18
N SER A 35 3.24 -31.84 19.24
CA SER A 35 4.16 -31.31 18.22
C SER A 35 5.54 -31.97 18.21
N TYR A 36 5.90 -32.74 19.24
CA TYR A 36 7.17 -33.44 19.37
C TYR A 36 7.05 -34.98 19.50
N GLN A 37 5.84 -35.53 19.38
CA GLN A 37 5.57 -36.98 19.46
C GLN A 37 6.18 -37.67 20.71
N MET A 38 6.20 -37.01 21.89
CA MET A 38 6.70 -37.69 23.09
C MET A 38 5.66 -38.67 23.64
N GLN A 39 6.10 -39.83 24.14
CA GLN A 39 5.21 -40.82 24.74
C GLN A 39 4.52 -40.25 25.98
N MET A 40 3.18 -40.13 25.94
CA MET A 40 2.34 -39.60 27.02
C MET A 40 2.59 -40.26 28.38
N SER A 41 2.91 -41.57 28.42
CA SER A 41 3.14 -42.31 29.67
C SER A 41 4.42 -41.94 30.41
N LYS A 42 5.46 -41.45 29.71
CA LYS A 42 6.69 -40.94 30.32
C LYS A 42 6.53 -39.49 30.75
N PHE A 43 5.82 -38.71 29.93
CA PHE A 43 5.49 -37.31 30.17
C PHE A 43 4.54 -37.10 31.36
N GLU A 44 3.48 -37.89 31.51
CA GLU A 44 2.58 -37.82 32.68
C GLU A 44 3.28 -38.16 34.00
N LYS A 45 4.29 -39.05 33.95
CA LYS A 45 5.14 -39.36 35.12
C LYS A 45 6.04 -38.17 35.47
N ASP A 46 6.64 -37.51 34.49
CA ASP A 46 7.52 -36.35 34.69
C ASP A 46 6.73 -35.10 35.13
N VAL A 47 5.51 -34.90 34.63
CA VAL A 47 4.59 -33.83 35.05
C VAL A 47 4.01 -34.08 36.45
N LYS A 48 3.72 -35.34 36.84
CA LYS A 48 3.34 -35.68 38.23
C LYS A 48 4.50 -35.53 39.23
N LEU A 49 5.75 -35.65 38.77
CA LEU A 49 6.96 -35.43 39.57
C LEU A 49 7.25 -33.95 39.84
N VAL A 50 6.87 -33.07 38.92
CA VAL A 50 6.87 -31.62 39.13
C VAL A 50 5.52 -31.24 39.72
N GLU A 51 5.37 -31.42 41.04
CA GLU A 51 4.18 -31.02 41.79
C GLU A 51 3.58 -29.73 41.23
N VAL A 52 2.30 -29.77 40.90
CA VAL A 52 1.49 -28.67 40.37
C VAL A 52 1.69 -27.32 41.08
N LYS A 53 2.19 -27.31 42.33
CA LYS A 53 2.59 -26.11 43.09
C LYS A 53 3.91 -25.46 42.66
N ARG A 54 4.83 -26.17 41.99
CA ARG A 54 6.10 -25.63 41.44
C ARG A 54 5.95 -25.11 40.02
N ILE A 55 4.93 -25.55 39.27
CA ILE A 55 4.67 -25.13 37.88
C ILE A 55 4.38 -23.61 37.78
N THR A 56 3.96 -22.96 38.87
CA THR A 56 3.69 -21.52 38.93
C THR A 56 4.85 -20.67 39.46
N MET A 57 6.00 -21.28 39.83
CA MET A 57 7.19 -20.53 40.23
C MET A 57 7.97 -20.04 39.00
N LYS A 58 8.26 -18.74 38.93
CA LYS A 58 9.04 -18.15 37.82
C LYS A 58 10.39 -18.85 37.70
N LEU A 59 10.63 -19.53 36.58
CA LEU A 59 11.88 -20.22 36.32
C LEU A 59 12.96 -19.25 35.84
N PRO A 60 14.22 -19.44 36.26
CA PRO A 60 15.34 -18.59 35.87
C PRO A 60 15.67 -18.69 34.37
N GLU A 61 16.33 -17.66 33.83
CA GLU A 61 16.78 -17.62 32.42
C GLU A 61 17.77 -18.76 32.06
N SER A 62 18.31 -19.47 33.06
CA SER A 62 19.20 -20.61 32.86
C SER A 62 18.57 -21.71 32.01
N GLU A 63 17.25 -21.89 32.05
CA GLU A 63 16.55 -22.90 31.23
C GLU A 63 16.60 -22.59 29.74
N LEU A 64 16.48 -21.31 29.37
CA LEU A 64 16.67 -20.85 27.99
C LEU A 64 18.13 -21.03 27.55
N ARG A 65 19.10 -20.80 28.44
CA ARG A 65 20.53 -21.00 28.15
C ARG A 65 20.87 -22.47 27.91
N LEU A 66 20.25 -23.39 28.65
CA LEU A 66 20.40 -24.83 28.43
C LEU A 66 19.90 -25.22 27.04
N ALA A 67 18.77 -24.69 26.58
CA ALA A 67 18.30 -24.92 25.22
C ALA A 67 19.30 -24.49 24.15
N LYS A 68 19.93 -23.31 24.32
CA LYS A 68 20.97 -22.83 23.39
C LYS A 68 22.19 -23.75 23.31
N LEU A 69 22.53 -24.46 24.38
CA LEU A 69 23.67 -25.39 24.42
C LEU A 69 23.36 -26.74 23.76
N TYR A 70 22.09 -27.18 23.79
CA TYR A 70 21.70 -28.51 23.34
C TYR A 70 21.06 -28.53 21.94
N PHE A 71 20.43 -27.45 21.50
CA PHE A 71 19.79 -27.34 20.20
C PHE A 71 20.65 -26.59 19.20
N ASN A 72 20.61 -27.02 17.94
CA ASN A 72 21.16 -26.22 16.85
C ASN A 72 20.21 -25.06 16.49
N SER A 73 20.67 -24.16 15.61
CA SER A 73 19.93 -22.97 15.21
C SER A 73 18.53 -23.28 14.67
N ASP A 74 18.40 -24.28 13.79
CA ASP A 74 17.11 -24.63 13.17
C ASP A 74 16.14 -25.26 14.17
N GLU A 75 16.64 -26.05 15.12
CA GLU A 75 15.84 -26.57 16.23
C GLU A 75 15.31 -25.44 17.11
N LEU A 76 16.14 -24.43 17.42
CA LEU A 76 15.71 -23.25 18.20
C LEU A 76 14.64 -22.44 17.46
N TYR A 77 14.79 -22.21 16.15
CA TYR A 77 13.73 -21.57 15.35
C TYR A 77 12.45 -22.39 15.31
N SER A 78 12.55 -23.72 15.27
CA SER A 78 11.38 -24.61 15.28
C SER A 78 10.63 -24.52 16.60
N VAL A 79 11.34 -24.48 17.73
CA VAL A 79 10.74 -24.27 19.06
C VAL A 79 10.11 -22.87 19.14
N TYR A 80 10.81 -21.85 18.66
CA TYR A 80 10.31 -20.47 18.65
C TYR A 80 9.01 -20.34 17.85
N GLU A 81 8.95 -20.91 16.64
CA GLU A 81 7.73 -20.93 15.81
C GLU A 81 6.56 -21.62 16.52
N LEU A 82 6.82 -22.74 17.19
CA LEU A 82 5.81 -23.48 17.94
C LEU A 82 5.23 -22.65 19.11
N VAL A 83 6.10 -22.03 19.90
CA VAL A 83 5.72 -21.21 21.06
C VAL A 83 4.95 -19.97 20.58
N PHE A 84 5.46 -19.30 19.55
CA PHE A 84 4.77 -18.16 18.95
C PHE A 84 3.39 -18.54 18.43
N LYS A 85 3.24 -19.66 17.72
CA LYS A 85 1.95 -20.13 17.21
C LYS A 85 0.95 -20.34 18.34
N TYR A 86 1.36 -20.95 19.45
CA TYR A 86 0.49 -21.12 20.61
C TYR A 86 0.04 -19.76 21.19
N PHE A 87 1.00 -18.85 21.39
CA PHE A 87 0.72 -17.52 21.90
C PHE A 87 -0.25 -16.75 20.99
N PHE A 88 -0.08 -16.87 19.67
CA PHE A 88 -0.94 -16.23 18.69
C PHE A 88 -2.39 -16.78 18.71
N THR A 89 -2.57 -18.09 18.95
CA THR A 89 -3.89 -18.76 18.83
C THR A 89 -4.69 -18.91 20.12
N THR A 90 -4.08 -18.84 21.30
CA THR A 90 -4.71 -19.41 22.52
C THR A 90 -4.94 -18.37 23.63
N LYS A 91 -3.90 -17.72 24.13
CA LYS A 91 -4.02 -16.65 25.13
C LYS A 91 -2.85 -15.68 25.03
N ARG A 92 -3.19 -14.40 25.01
CA ARG A 92 -2.27 -13.27 24.83
C ARG A 92 -2.32 -12.46 26.10
N ASN A 93 -1.19 -12.33 26.79
CA ASN A 93 -1.06 -11.37 27.88
C ASN A 93 0.20 -10.55 27.65
N GLY A 94 0.35 -9.42 28.35
CA GLY A 94 1.55 -8.57 28.20
C GLY A 94 2.88 -9.33 28.44
N LYS A 95 2.84 -10.43 29.20
CA LYS A 95 4.02 -11.27 29.47
C LYS A 95 4.44 -12.11 28.28
N THR A 96 3.52 -12.45 27.39
CA THR A 96 3.81 -13.17 26.16
C THR A 96 4.88 -12.46 25.32
N ILE A 97 4.81 -11.13 25.25
CA ILE A 97 5.78 -10.29 24.55
C ILE A 97 7.14 -10.36 25.24
N ASP A 98 7.18 -10.14 26.55
CA ASP A 98 8.42 -10.21 27.34
C ASP A 98 9.11 -11.57 27.21
N ILE A 99 8.34 -12.66 27.19
CA ILE A 99 8.85 -14.02 27.00
C ILE A 99 9.49 -14.16 25.62
N LEU A 100 8.82 -13.72 24.56
CA LEU A 100 9.35 -13.78 23.19
C LEU A 100 10.62 -12.93 23.04
N GLN A 101 10.64 -11.71 23.60
CA GLN A 101 11.85 -10.87 23.63
C GLN A 101 13.01 -11.59 24.31
N ASN A 102 12.73 -12.23 25.45
CA ASN A 102 13.77 -12.91 26.21
C ASN A 102 14.29 -14.16 25.49
N VAL A 103 13.41 -14.91 24.82
CA VAL A 103 13.80 -16.03 23.97
C VAL A 103 14.69 -15.58 22.83
N GLU A 104 14.29 -14.56 22.08
CA GLU A 104 15.05 -14.01 20.95
C GLU A 104 16.44 -13.54 21.39
N ARG A 105 16.52 -12.85 22.53
CA ARG A 105 17.77 -12.36 23.13
C ARG A 105 18.67 -13.49 23.62
N VAL A 106 18.15 -14.41 24.43
CA VAL A 106 18.98 -15.46 25.07
C VAL A 106 19.49 -16.45 24.03
N TRP A 107 18.63 -16.87 23.10
CA TRP A 107 19.01 -17.78 22.01
C TRP A 107 19.81 -17.12 20.90
N ASP A 108 19.91 -15.79 20.90
CA ASP A 108 20.63 -15.01 19.88
C ASP A 108 20.07 -15.29 18.47
N LEU A 109 18.74 -15.21 18.37
CA LEU A 109 18.03 -15.42 17.11
C LEU A 109 18.09 -14.15 16.23
N CYS A 110 18.23 -14.35 14.93
CA CYS A 110 18.24 -13.26 13.95
C CYS A 110 16.87 -12.56 13.90
N PRO A 111 16.79 -11.25 14.20
CA PRO A 111 15.52 -10.52 14.23
C PRO A 111 14.70 -10.62 12.94
N ARG A 112 15.37 -10.62 11.79
CA ARG A 112 14.72 -10.74 10.48
C ARG A 112 14.06 -12.11 10.29
N LYS A 113 14.68 -13.19 10.77
CA LYS A 113 14.13 -14.56 10.68
C LYS A 113 12.96 -14.72 11.68
N CYS A 114 13.09 -14.17 12.89
CA CYS A 114 12.00 -14.14 13.87
C CYS A 114 10.77 -13.38 13.34
N PHE A 115 10.95 -12.18 12.80
CA PHE A 115 9.87 -11.41 12.18
C PHE A 115 9.21 -12.18 11.04
N SER A 116 9.99 -12.82 10.17
CA SER A 116 9.45 -13.63 9.06
C SER A 116 8.60 -14.81 9.55
N ILE A 117 9.01 -15.50 10.63
CA ILE A 117 8.21 -16.56 11.25
C ILE A 117 6.89 -16.00 11.75
N ARG A 118 6.93 -14.92 12.54
CA ARG A 118 5.72 -14.29 13.09
C ARG A 118 4.78 -13.85 11.97
N TYR A 119 5.31 -13.14 10.97
CA TYR A 119 4.55 -12.59 9.86
C TYR A 119 3.75 -13.64 9.07
N LYS A 120 4.22 -14.89 8.95
CA LYS A 120 3.45 -15.97 8.29
C LYS A 120 2.08 -16.21 8.94
N PHE A 121 1.99 -16.11 10.27
CA PHE A 121 0.74 -16.29 11.00
C PHE A 121 -0.18 -15.09 10.81
N PHE A 122 0.38 -13.88 10.79
CA PHE A 122 -0.35 -12.66 10.46
C PHE A 122 -0.90 -12.69 9.04
N GLU A 123 -0.06 -13.02 8.06
CA GLU A 123 -0.47 -13.14 6.66
C GLU A 123 -1.64 -14.12 6.51
N LYS A 124 -1.59 -15.25 7.23
CA LYS A 124 -2.67 -16.24 7.23
C LYS A 124 -3.99 -15.73 7.83
N LEU A 125 -3.93 -14.89 8.87
CA LEU A 125 -5.11 -14.38 9.57
C LEU A 125 -5.71 -13.15 8.89
N TYR A 126 -4.87 -12.21 8.48
CA TYR A 126 -5.28 -10.86 8.03
C TYR A 126 -5.31 -10.69 6.52
N VAL A 127 -4.51 -11.46 5.77
CA VAL A 127 -4.24 -11.20 4.35
C VAL A 127 -4.74 -12.33 3.45
N LYS A 128 -4.94 -13.53 3.99
CA LYS A 128 -5.37 -14.69 3.21
C LYS A 128 -6.79 -14.49 2.66
N ASP A 129 -6.98 -14.78 1.37
CA ASP A 129 -8.28 -14.77 0.68
C ASP A 129 -9.01 -13.41 0.67
N ILE A 130 -8.27 -12.28 0.74
CA ILE A 130 -8.85 -10.93 0.71
C ILE A 130 -9.35 -10.54 -0.69
N SER A 131 -10.49 -9.86 -0.75
CA SER A 131 -11.02 -9.27 -1.99
C SER A 131 -10.42 -7.89 -2.28
N LEU A 132 -10.63 -7.36 -3.49
CA LEU A 132 -10.30 -5.97 -3.81
C LEU A 132 -11.05 -4.98 -2.91
N HIS A 133 -12.26 -5.33 -2.49
CA HIS A 133 -13.09 -4.51 -1.62
C HIS A 133 -12.51 -4.45 -0.20
N ASP A 134 -12.12 -5.60 0.38
CA ASP A 134 -11.40 -5.68 1.67
C ASP A 134 -10.14 -4.82 1.65
N TYR A 135 -9.34 -4.97 0.59
CA TYR A 135 -8.11 -4.21 0.41
C TYR A 135 -8.39 -2.71 0.29
N SER A 136 -9.43 -2.32 -0.45
CA SER A 136 -9.81 -0.91 -0.61
C SER A 136 -10.23 -0.31 0.72
N ARG A 137 -11.07 -1.00 1.49
CA ARG A 137 -11.48 -0.54 2.83
C ARG A 137 -10.28 -0.40 3.78
N ALA A 138 -9.36 -1.36 3.78
CA ALA A 138 -8.18 -1.30 4.62
C ALA A 138 -7.27 -0.11 4.28
N VAL A 139 -7.02 0.13 2.98
CA VAL A 139 -6.25 1.29 2.53
C VAL A 139 -6.96 2.60 2.91
N LEU A 140 -8.26 2.72 2.67
CA LEU A 140 -9.00 3.94 3.01
C LEU A 140 -9.01 4.19 4.51
N SER A 141 -9.14 3.14 5.34
CA SER A 141 -9.08 3.27 6.80
C SER A 141 -7.71 3.76 7.26
N TYR A 142 -6.62 3.26 6.67
CA TYR A 142 -5.28 3.77 6.95
C TYR A 142 -5.20 5.28 6.70
N PHE A 143 -5.68 5.74 5.55
CA PHE A 143 -5.64 7.16 5.22
C PHE A 143 -6.61 7.99 6.05
N MET A 144 -7.80 7.49 6.39
CA MET A 144 -8.73 8.18 7.29
C MET A 144 -8.15 8.38 8.68
N ILE A 145 -7.40 7.40 9.20
CA ILE A 145 -6.72 7.54 10.49
C ILE A 145 -5.50 8.46 10.38
N SER A 146 -4.70 8.33 9.33
CA SER A 146 -3.49 9.15 9.13
C SER A 146 -3.86 10.63 8.94
N PHE A 147 -4.77 10.94 8.01
CA PHE A 147 -5.30 12.29 7.87
C PHE A 147 -6.17 12.73 9.05
N GLY A 148 -6.84 11.80 9.72
CA GLY A 148 -7.62 12.07 10.92
C GLY A 148 -6.76 12.45 12.12
N ASN A 149 -5.44 12.35 12.03
CA ASN A 149 -4.53 12.73 13.09
C ASN A 149 -4.32 14.26 13.08
N ASP A 150 -3.84 14.81 11.97
CA ASP A 150 -3.42 16.21 11.86
C ASP A 150 -3.94 16.93 10.59
N GLY A 151 -4.73 16.23 9.77
CA GLY A 151 -5.26 16.71 8.49
C GLY A 151 -4.30 16.59 7.31
N ILE A 152 -3.09 16.06 7.49
CA ILE A 152 -2.02 16.05 6.48
C ILE A 152 -1.26 14.73 6.52
N LEU A 153 -1.16 14.03 5.38
CA LEU A 153 -0.31 12.85 5.29
C LEU A 153 1.17 13.24 5.25
N ASP A 154 1.98 12.74 6.16
CA ASP A 154 3.43 12.99 6.17
C ASP A 154 4.24 11.91 5.43
N ASP A 155 5.54 12.18 5.20
CA ASP A 155 6.44 11.28 4.46
C ASP A 155 6.70 9.96 5.21
N GLN A 156 6.66 9.99 6.55
CA GLN A 156 6.85 8.82 7.40
C GLN A 156 5.62 7.90 7.29
N GLU A 157 4.41 8.43 7.37
CA GLU A 157 3.16 7.70 7.16
C GLU A 157 3.11 7.10 5.76
N LEU A 158 3.37 7.88 4.71
CA LEU A 158 3.37 7.33 3.34
C LEU A 158 4.42 6.24 3.15
N SER A 159 5.60 6.38 3.76
CA SER A 159 6.63 5.34 3.74
C SER A 159 6.17 4.06 4.47
N HIS A 160 5.53 4.19 5.63
CA HIS A 160 4.97 3.07 6.38
C HIS A 160 3.85 2.38 5.58
N PHE A 161 2.93 3.13 4.99
CA PHE A 161 1.91 2.62 4.07
C PHE A 161 2.52 1.83 2.92
N ARG A 162 3.55 2.35 2.24
CA ARG A 162 4.22 1.66 1.14
C ARG A 162 4.89 0.37 1.59
N SER A 163 5.52 0.36 2.77
CA SER A 163 6.11 -0.85 3.34
C SER A 163 5.07 -1.95 3.56
N LEU A 164 3.86 -1.55 3.97
CA LEU A 164 2.71 -2.43 4.17
C LEU A 164 2.22 -2.99 2.83
N LEU A 165 2.12 -2.16 1.80
CA LEU A 165 1.76 -2.61 0.45
C LEU A 165 2.74 -3.64 -0.12
N HIS A 166 4.04 -3.45 0.08
CA HIS A 166 5.05 -4.41 -0.37
C HIS A 166 5.03 -5.72 0.43
N ALA A 167 4.62 -5.67 1.70
CA ALA A 167 4.50 -6.85 2.55
C ALA A 167 3.25 -7.69 2.18
N THR A 168 2.21 -7.06 1.63
CA THR A 168 1.05 -7.76 1.08
C THR A 168 1.35 -8.24 -0.34
N LYS A 169 1.41 -9.56 -0.58
CA LYS A 169 1.52 -10.12 -1.95
C LYS A 169 0.30 -9.83 -2.83
N TYR A 170 -0.73 -9.19 -2.27
CA TYR A 170 -2.06 -9.01 -2.84
C TYR A 170 -2.34 -7.57 -3.27
N ARG A 171 -1.31 -6.72 -3.41
CA ARG A 171 -1.48 -5.40 -4.03
C ARG A 171 -2.09 -5.60 -5.43
N PRO A 172 -3.29 -5.07 -5.70
CA PRO A 172 -3.87 -5.12 -7.04
C PRO A 172 -2.89 -4.47 -8.02
N LYS A 173 -2.72 -5.08 -9.20
CA LYS A 173 -1.98 -4.42 -10.29
C LYS A 173 -2.82 -3.24 -10.78
N MET A 174 -2.45 -2.07 -10.31
CA MET A 174 -3.08 -0.81 -10.66
C MET A 174 -2.39 -0.26 -11.93
N PRO A 175 -3.10 -0.09 -13.05
CA PRO A 175 -2.50 0.15 -14.36
C PRO A 175 -2.19 1.62 -14.66
N ILE A 176 -2.39 2.58 -13.74
CA ILE A 176 -2.18 4.01 -14.03
C ILE A 176 -0.96 4.49 -13.25
N GLU A 177 0.18 4.53 -13.92
CA GLU A 177 1.42 5.02 -13.33
C GLU A 177 1.52 6.54 -13.48
N PHE A 178 0.88 7.12 -14.51
CA PHE A 178 1.04 8.52 -14.89
C PHE A 178 -0.29 9.25 -14.98
N PHE A 179 -0.51 10.16 -14.02
CA PHE A 179 -1.70 11.02 -13.98
C PHE A 179 -1.48 12.37 -14.67
N GLU A 180 -0.23 12.82 -14.76
CA GLU A 180 0.15 14.08 -15.41
C GLU A 180 1.41 13.88 -16.24
N PHE A 181 1.39 14.33 -17.50
CA PHE A 181 2.49 14.12 -18.44
C PHE A 181 3.79 14.79 -17.99
N ASN A 182 3.71 15.97 -17.40
CA ASN A 182 4.89 16.69 -16.92
C ASN A 182 5.60 15.92 -15.80
N ASN A 183 4.87 15.23 -14.92
CA ASN A 183 5.48 14.50 -13.80
C ASN A 183 6.23 13.26 -14.29
N VAL A 184 5.85 12.69 -15.44
CA VAL A 184 6.55 11.58 -16.09
C VAL A 184 8.04 11.87 -16.23
N LEU A 185 8.39 13.08 -16.68
CA LEU A 185 9.77 13.50 -16.94
C LEU A 185 10.63 13.62 -15.68
N ASP A 186 10.03 13.89 -14.52
CA ASP A 186 10.76 14.00 -13.25
C ASP A 186 10.96 12.64 -12.55
N LEU A 187 10.19 11.63 -12.97
CA LEU A 187 10.17 10.30 -12.37
C LEU A 187 11.14 9.32 -13.06
N ILE A 188 11.76 9.75 -14.16
CA ILE A 188 12.56 8.90 -15.02
C ILE A 188 13.94 9.50 -15.17
N SER A 189 14.94 8.70 -14.87
CA SER A 189 16.32 8.99 -15.23
C SER A 189 16.83 7.91 -16.18
N ILE A 190 17.30 8.33 -17.34
CA ILE A 190 17.89 7.46 -18.35
C ILE A 190 19.38 7.73 -18.48
N GLU A 191 20.10 6.77 -19.03
CA GLU A 191 21.52 6.96 -19.29
C GLU A 191 21.74 8.03 -20.36
N ARG A 192 22.91 8.68 -20.32
CA ARG A 192 23.24 9.77 -21.26
C ARG A 192 23.12 9.33 -22.72
N GLU A 193 23.50 8.10 -23.03
CA GLU A 193 23.40 7.55 -24.39
C GLU A 193 21.96 7.40 -24.85
N GLU A 194 21.07 6.96 -23.96
CA GLU A 194 19.64 6.85 -24.23
C GLU A 194 19.00 8.24 -24.36
N ALA A 195 19.38 9.19 -23.50
CA ALA A 195 18.96 10.59 -23.62
C ALA A 195 19.37 11.21 -24.97
N MET A 196 20.56 10.89 -25.47
CA MET A 196 21.00 11.35 -26.80
C MET A 196 20.18 10.73 -27.93
N LYS A 197 19.82 9.44 -27.85
CA LYS A 197 18.93 8.79 -28.82
C LYS A 197 17.51 9.38 -28.81
N ILE A 198 16.98 9.68 -27.63
CA ILE A 198 15.70 10.38 -27.48
C ILE A 198 15.81 11.77 -28.11
N ARG A 199 16.85 12.54 -27.77
CA ARG A 199 17.10 13.87 -28.34
C ARG A 199 17.14 13.86 -29.86
N GLU A 200 17.88 12.93 -30.45
CA GLU A 200 17.96 12.76 -31.91
C GLU A 200 16.59 12.47 -32.53
N THR A 201 15.79 11.61 -31.89
CA THR A 201 14.44 11.31 -32.36
C THR A 201 13.53 12.53 -32.27
N LEU A 202 13.56 13.28 -31.17
CA LEU A 202 12.75 14.48 -30.98
C LEU A 202 13.15 15.61 -31.95
N LEU A 203 14.45 15.79 -32.20
CA LEU A 203 14.93 16.74 -33.21
C LEU A 203 14.50 16.34 -34.62
N GLY A 204 14.54 15.03 -34.93
CA GLY A 204 14.03 14.52 -36.20
C GLY A 204 12.54 14.77 -36.39
N ALA A 205 11.75 14.74 -35.29
CA ALA A 205 10.33 15.07 -35.30
C ALA A 205 10.08 16.57 -35.53
N ALA A 206 10.75 17.43 -34.76
CA ALA A 206 10.62 18.88 -34.88
C ALA A 206 11.02 19.39 -36.27
N ASN A 207 12.07 18.82 -36.89
CA ASN A 207 12.48 19.21 -38.25
C ASN A 207 11.66 18.54 -39.37
N SER A 208 10.58 17.83 -39.05
CA SER A 208 9.87 17.01 -40.04
C SER A 208 9.12 17.82 -41.10
N ASP A 209 8.87 19.10 -40.83
CA ASP A 209 8.33 20.06 -41.79
C ASP A 209 9.42 20.82 -42.59
N GLY A 210 10.70 20.54 -42.30
CA GLY A 210 11.86 21.16 -42.93
C GLY A 210 12.43 22.37 -42.18
N SER A 211 11.86 22.75 -41.04
CA SER A 211 12.36 23.83 -40.18
C SER A 211 12.25 23.49 -38.70
N TYR A 212 12.99 24.18 -37.84
CA TYR A 212 12.85 24.04 -36.39
C TYR A 212 12.08 25.22 -35.83
N HIS A 213 11.02 24.98 -35.05
CA HIS A 213 10.41 26.04 -34.27
C HIS A 213 11.18 26.27 -32.96
N VAL A 214 11.33 27.53 -32.54
CA VAL A 214 12.10 27.88 -31.33
C VAL A 214 11.48 27.27 -30.06
N SER A 215 10.15 27.18 -30.01
CA SER A 215 9.43 26.55 -28.89
C SER A 215 9.74 25.05 -28.77
N GLU A 216 9.76 24.33 -29.88
CA GLU A 216 10.06 22.89 -29.91
C GLU A 216 11.50 22.63 -29.44
N ILE A 217 12.48 23.37 -29.97
CA ILE A 217 13.88 23.22 -29.57
C ILE A 217 14.05 23.51 -28.08
N LYS A 218 13.42 24.56 -27.57
CA LYS A 218 13.44 24.89 -26.14
C LYS A 218 12.81 23.75 -25.32
N TYR A 219 11.70 23.19 -25.79
CA TYR A 219 11.01 22.12 -25.10
C TYR A 219 11.77 20.79 -25.12
N ILE A 220 12.40 20.43 -26.24
CA ILE A 220 13.31 19.29 -26.33
C ILE A 220 14.45 19.44 -25.34
N LYS A 221 15.04 20.63 -25.23
CA LYS A 221 16.10 20.88 -24.25
C LYS A 221 15.61 20.64 -22.82
N GLU A 222 14.42 21.14 -22.48
CA GLU A 222 13.80 20.92 -21.17
C GLU A 222 13.57 19.42 -20.86
N ILE A 223 13.03 18.67 -21.83
CA ILE A 223 12.82 17.22 -21.70
C ILE A 223 14.15 16.51 -21.40
N ILE A 224 15.20 16.80 -22.17
CA ILE A 224 16.51 16.16 -22.00
C ILE A 224 17.18 16.55 -20.69
N ASP A 225 17.08 17.82 -20.31
CA ASP A 225 17.63 18.32 -19.04
C ASP A 225 16.94 17.61 -17.85
N ARG A 226 15.63 17.36 -17.91
CA ARG A 226 14.87 16.65 -16.86
C ARG A 226 15.17 15.15 -16.83
N LEU A 227 15.16 14.47 -17.98
CA LEU A 227 15.52 13.05 -18.10
C LEU A 227 16.97 12.76 -17.67
N GLY A 228 17.86 13.75 -17.81
CA GLY A 228 19.25 13.67 -17.38
C GLY A 228 19.48 13.86 -15.88
N GLN A 229 18.47 14.28 -15.11
CA GLN A 229 18.59 14.40 -13.65
C GLN A 229 18.57 13.00 -13.01
N LYS A 230 19.65 12.65 -12.32
CA LYS A 230 19.76 11.37 -11.61
C LYS A 230 18.83 11.33 -10.39
N LYS A 231 17.56 11.01 -10.59
CA LYS A 231 16.69 10.49 -9.53
C LYS A 231 16.29 9.06 -9.89
N LYS A 232 16.56 8.15 -8.95
CA LYS A 232 16.33 6.69 -8.93
C LYS A 232 15.95 6.05 -10.28
N HIS A 233 16.87 5.26 -10.84
CA HIS A 233 16.56 4.39 -11.98
C HIS A 233 15.49 3.37 -11.61
N ARG A 234 14.35 3.43 -12.29
CA ARG A 234 13.46 2.28 -12.46
C ARG A 234 13.14 2.13 -13.94
N LYS A 235 13.17 0.88 -14.40
CA LYS A 235 12.79 0.50 -15.75
C LYS A 235 11.28 0.69 -15.88
N LEU A 236 10.84 1.63 -16.70
CA LEU A 236 9.44 1.76 -17.04
C LEU A 236 9.00 0.60 -17.93
N ASN A 237 7.75 0.19 -17.77
CA ASN A 237 7.14 -0.84 -18.61
C ASN A 237 6.43 -0.26 -19.85
N ILE A 238 6.63 1.03 -20.14
CA ILE A 238 5.99 1.75 -21.26
C ILE A 238 7.08 2.44 -22.07
N ASP A 239 6.98 2.35 -23.40
CA ASP A 239 7.77 3.18 -24.30
C ASP A 239 7.18 4.59 -24.34
N LEU A 240 7.86 5.53 -23.69
CA LEU A 240 7.39 6.92 -23.60
C LEU A 240 7.72 7.75 -24.84
N LEU A 241 8.58 7.25 -25.71
CA LEU A 241 9.08 8.02 -26.85
C LEU A 241 7.96 8.51 -27.79
N PRO A 242 6.92 7.73 -28.12
CA PRO A 242 5.80 8.23 -28.91
C PRO A 242 5.08 9.41 -28.24
N PHE A 243 4.83 9.34 -26.94
CA PHE A 243 4.10 10.40 -26.22
C PHE A 243 4.94 11.67 -26.05
N LEU A 244 6.23 11.53 -25.76
CA LEU A 244 7.18 12.66 -25.73
C LEU A 244 7.25 13.34 -27.10
N THR A 245 7.25 12.54 -28.16
CA THR A 245 7.27 13.08 -29.52
C THR A 245 5.98 13.84 -29.84
N LEU A 246 4.81 13.31 -29.47
CA LEU A 246 3.55 14.04 -29.63
C LEU A 246 3.55 15.37 -28.88
N ASP A 247 4.02 15.40 -27.64
CA ASP A 247 4.05 16.63 -26.84
C ASP A 247 4.98 17.70 -27.44
N VAL A 248 6.14 17.28 -27.99
CA VAL A 248 7.04 18.18 -28.74
C VAL A 248 6.36 18.72 -29.99
N LEU A 249 5.77 17.84 -30.81
CA LEU A 249 5.08 18.22 -32.05
C LEU A 249 3.86 19.11 -31.82
N MET A 250 3.33 19.17 -30.60
CA MET A 250 2.22 20.06 -30.24
C MET A 250 2.67 21.36 -29.57
N SER A 251 3.96 21.48 -29.24
CA SER A 251 4.48 22.57 -28.40
C SER A 251 4.49 23.94 -29.10
N ASP A 252 4.40 23.98 -30.43
CA ASP A 252 4.32 25.20 -31.23
C ASP A 252 2.86 25.65 -31.51
N GLY A 253 1.87 24.89 -31.03
CA GLY A 253 0.45 25.22 -31.17
C GLY A 253 -0.22 24.69 -32.43
N LYS A 254 0.46 23.93 -33.30
CA LYS A 254 -0.11 23.35 -34.53
C LYS A 254 0.38 21.92 -34.73
N LEU A 255 -0.27 21.18 -35.64
CA LEU A 255 0.19 19.86 -36.06
C LEU A 255 -0.03 19.69 -37.57
N THR A 256 1.06 19.78 -38.33
CA THR A 256 1.10 19.77 -39.78
C THR A 256 0.95 18.37 -40.36
N ALA A 257 0.65 18.29 -41.67
CA ALA A 257 0.59 17.01 -42.38
C ALA A 257 1.95 16.28 -42.43
N GLY A 258 3.05 17.03 -42.49
CA GLY A 258 4.41 16.49 -42.48
C GLY A 258 4.72 15.77 -41.17
N GLU A 259 4.44 16.42 -40.04
CA GLU A 259 4.65 15.88 -38.70
C GLU A 259 3.79 14.63 -38.45
N LYS A 260 2.51 14.65 -38.85
CA LYS A 260 1.62 13.47 -38.76
C LYS A 260 2.17 12.29 -39.56
N LYS A 261 2.66 12.54 -40.77
CA LYS A 261 3.27 11.51 -41.64
C LYS A 261 4.57 10.99 -41.04
N TRP A 262 5.42 11.88 -40.54
CA TRP A 262 6.67 11.50 -39.88
C TRP A 262 6.40 10.63 -38.66
N PHE A 263 5.46 11.04 -37.81
CA PHE A 263 5.08 10.30 -36.60
C PHE A 263 4.63 8.88 -36.91
N THR A 264 3.67 8.75 -37.83
CA THR A 264 3.15 7.43 -38.26
C THR A 264 4.18 6.56 -38.98
N THR A 265 5.15 7.18 -39.67
CA THR A 265 6.24 6.43 -40.32
C THR A 265 7.26 5.92 -39.31
N ARG A 266 7.57 6.75 -38.30
CA ARG A 266 8.55 6.44 -37.25
C ARG A 266 8.01 5.39 -36.29
N PHE A 267 6.82 5.61 -35.76
CA PHE A 267 6.14 4.72 -34.83
C PHE A 267 5.21 3.80 -35.63
N LYS A 268 5.80 2.75 -36.21
CA LYS A 268 5.09 1.75 -37.04
C LYS A 268 3.98 0.99 -36.29
N GLN A 269 3.95 1.09 -34.96
CA GLN A 269 2.88 0.61 -34.11
C GLN A 269 1.81 1.71 -34.03
N VAL A 270 0.84 1.63 -34.94
CA VAL A 270 -0.44 2.32 -34.79
C VAL A 270 -1.45 1.18 -34.63
N PRO A 271 -2.11 1.07 -33.46
CA PRO A 271 -2.23 2.05 -32.39
C PRO A 271 -0.98 2.24 -31.51
N VAL A 272 -0.85 3.42 -30.90
CA VAL A 272 0.24 3.75 -29.94
C VAL A 272 -0.22 3.57 -28.49
N ALA A 273 -1.53 3.72 -28.23
CA ALA A 273 -2.11 3.40 -26.94
C ALA A 273 -2.89 2.09 -27.01
N GLU A 274 -2.47 1.12 -26.20
CA GLU A 274 -3.14 -0.19 -26.08
C GLU A 274 -3.56 -0.47 -24.63
N SER A 275 -2.91 0.18 -23.66
CA SER A 275 -3.16 0.05 -22.23
C SER A 275 -3.81 1.29 -21.61
N ILE A 276 -4.46 1.12 -20.45
CA ILE A 276 -5.11 2.22 -19.71
C ILE A 276 -4.13 3.37 -19.44
N ASN A 277 -2.88 3.08 -19.08
CA ASN A 277 -1.88 4.11 -18.81
C ASN A 277 -1.54 4.95 -20.06
N GLU A 278 -1.41 4.29 -21.20
CA GLU A 278 -1.09 4.96 -22.47
C GLU A 278 -2.27 5.82 -22.95
N TYR A 279 -3.51 5.35 -22.78
CA TYR A 279 -4.69 6.19 -23.00
C TYR A 279 -4.69 7.40 -22.06
N PHE A 280 -4.34 7.23 -20.78
CA PHE A 280 -4.19 8.34 -19.83
C PHE A 280 -3.16 9.38 -20.29
N LEU A 281 -2.00 8.95 -20.79
CA LEU A 281 -0.98 9.85 -21.34
C LEU A 281 -1.52 10.64 -22.54
N ILE A 282 -2.23 10.00 -23.47
CA ILE A 282 -2.81 10.73 -24.62
C ILE A 282 -3.92 11.68 -24.16
N PHE A 283 -4.79 11.29 -23.23
CA PHE A 283 -5.81 12.20 -22.70
C PHE A 283 -5.21 13.40 -21.97
N ALA A 284 -4.11 13.20 -21.23
CA ALA A 284 -3.32 14.28 -20.64
C ALA A 284 -2.80 15.26 -21.70
N LEU A 285 -2.19 14.75 -22.76
CA LEU A 285 -1.70 15.57 -23.87
C LEU A 285 -2.83 16.31 -24.61
N VAL A 286 -3.96 15.65 -24.83
CA VAL A 286 -5.16 16.24 -25.47
C VAL A 286 -5.76 17.34 -24.59
N SER A 287 -5.81 17.15 -23.27
CA SER A 287 -6.34 18.16 -22.35
C SER A 287 -5.51 19.45 -22.35
N LYS A 288 -4.18 19.33 -22.47
CA LYS A 288 -3.25 20.46 -22.61
C LYS A 288 -3.40 21.17 -23.97
N ASN A 289 -3.73 20.43 -25.04
CA ASN A 289 -3.69 20.91 -26.42
C ASN A 289 -5.02 20.69 -27.18
N LEU A 290 -6.15 21.06 -26.56
CA LEU A 290 -7.48 20.71 -27.07
C LEU A 290 -7.76 21.28 -28.48
N ALA A 291 -7.26 22.48 -28.80
CA ALA A 291 -7.42 23.08 -30.12
C ALA A 291 -6.77 22.23 -31.22
N ILE A 292 -5.51 21.83 -31.01
CA ILE A 292 -4.75 20.98 -31.94
C ILE A 292 -5.46 19.64 -32.12
N TYR A 293 -5.94 19.04 -31.03
CA TYR A 293 -6.70 17.79 -31.09
C TYR A 293 -7.95 17.93 -31.98
N LYS A 294 -8.72 19.01 -31.84
CA LYS A 294 -9.95 19.23 -32.62
C LYS A 294 -9.69 19.31 -34.12
N GLU A 295 -8.62 19.97 -34.51
CA GLU A 295 -8.20 20.09 -35.92
C GLU A 295 -7.67 18.77 -36.48
N ASN A 296 -7.24 17.85 -35.62
CA ASN A 296 -6.52 16.63 -35.98
C ASN A 296 -7.20 15.34 -35.48
N LYS A 297 -8.53 15.34 -35.27
CA LYS A 297 -9.27 14.21 -34.68
C LYS A 297 -8.97 12.86 -35.29
N ASP A 298 -8.92 12.75 -36.62
CA ASP A 298 -8.69 11.48 -37.31
C ASP A 298 -7.26 10.93 -37.13
N PHE A 299 -6.29 11.81 -36.84
CA PHE A 299 -4.96 11.38 -36.46
C PHE A 299 -4.99 10.78 -35.05
N PHE A 300 -5.51 11.50 -34.06
CA PHE A 300 -5.58 11.00 -32.68
C PHE A 300 -6.45 9.75 -32.51
N ARG A 301 -7.56 9.63 -33.26
CA ARG A 301 -8.39 8.42 -33.28
C ARG A 301 -7.66 7.17 -33.76
N ARG A 302 -6.65 7.32 -34.64
CA ARG A 302 -5.79 6.20 -35.05
C ARG A 302 -4.80 5.81 -33.96
N LEU A 303 -4.34 6.76 -33.15
CA LEU A 303 -3.44 6.50 -32.03
C LEU A 303 -4.13 5.79 -30.86
N MET A 304 -5.43 6.05 -30.68
CA MET A 304 -6.28 5.55 -29.60
C MET A 304 -7.44 4.71 -30.17
N PRO A 305 -7.23 3.41 -30.42
CA PRO A 305 -8.26 2.54 -30.95
C PRO A 305 -9.37 2.40 -29.90
N ARG A 306 -10.62 2.34 -30.36
CA ARG A 306 -11.75 2.18 -29.45
C ARG A 306 -11.82 0.74 -28.95
N GLY A 307 -12.15 0.58 -27.67
CA GLY A 307 -12.26 -0.71 -27.01
C GLY A 307 -12.50 -0.57 -25.51
N ALA A 308 -12.57 -1.69 -24.79
CA ALA A 308 -12.85 -1.69 -23.34
C ALA A 308 -11.81 -0.88 -22.54
N ALA A 309 -10.52 -0.99 -22.90
CA ALA A 309 -9.44 -0.24 -22.25
C ALA A 309 -9.58 1.28 -22.48
N TYR A 310 -9.92 1.70 -23.71
CA TYR A 310 -10.20 3.10 -24.03
C TYR A 310 -11.39 3.63 -23.22
N THR A 311 -12.52 2.91 -23.19
CA THR A 311 -13.72 3.36 -22.47
C THR A 311 -13.46 3.48 -20.98
N LEU A 312 -12.79 2.49 -20.38
CA LEU A 312 -12.44 2.54 -18.97
C LEU A 312 -11.46 3.69 -18.70
N ALA A 313 -10.40 3.85 -19.51
CA ALA A 313 -9.46 4.96 -19.36
C ALA A 313 -10.15 6.33 -19.48
N ALA A 314 -11.10 6.49 -20.40
CA ALA A 314 -11.85 7.74 -20.59
C ALA A 314 -12.71 8.08 -19.36
N LYS A 315 -13.47 7.10 -18.83
CA LYS A 315 -14.25 7.27 -17.59
C LYS A 315 -13.35 7.65 -16.40
N LEU A 316 -12.25 6.91 -16.26
CA LEU A 316 -11.25 7.14 -15.22
C LEU A 316 -10.58 8.53 -15.36
N TYR A 317 -10.30 8.98 -16.58
CA TYR A 317 -9.70 10.30 -16.82
C TYR A 317 -10.68 11.44 -16.52
N VAL A 318 -11.96 11.24 -16.85
CA VAL A 318 -13.04 12.17 -16.47
C VAL A 318 -13.22 12.24 -14.96
N LEU A 319 -13.19 11.10 -14.25
CA LEU A 319 -13.13 11.09 -12.78
C LEU A 319 -11.93 11.87 -12.27
N PHE A 320 -10.76 11.64 -12.87
CA PHE A 320 -9.53 12.30 -12.45
C PHE A 320 -9.63 13.83 -12.57
N MET A 321 -10.12 14.32 -13.72
CA MET A 321 -10.34 15.75 -13.93
C MET A 321 -11.38 16.35 -12.98
N ASN A 322 -12.45 15.61 -12.66
CA ASN A 322 -13.47 16.09 -11.72
C ASN A 322 -12.93 16.15 -10.29
N ARG A 323 -12.36 15.05 -9.80
CA ARG A 323 -12.02 14.88 -8.39
C ARG A 323 -10.71 15.54 -8.01
N TYR A 324 -9.72 15.47 -8.90
CA TYR A 324 -8.37 15.92 -8.60
C TYR A 324 -8.08 17.29 -9.23
N MET A 325 -8.40 17.48 -10.52
CA MET A 325 -8.26 18.80 -11.15
C MET A 325 -9.38 19.79 -10.81
N LYS A 326 -10.43 19.34 -10.11
CA LYS A 326 -11.56 20.15 -9.64
C LYS A 326 -12.26 20.95 -10.76
N LEU A 327 -12.31 20.38 -11.97
CA LEU A 327 -13.01 21.00 -13.09
C LEU A 327 -14.53 21.03 -12.86
N SER A 328 -15.18 22.09 -13.33
CA SER A 328 -16.64 22.21 -13.23
C SER A 328 -17.35 21.17 -14.12
N GLU A 329 -18.60 20.86 -13.80
CA GLU A 329 -19.41 19.95 -14.63
C GLU A 329 -19.51 20.43 -16.09
N LEU A 330 -19.59 21.75 -16.29
CA LEU A 330 -19.64 22.36 -17.62
C LEU A 330 -18.33 22.13 -18.40
N ASP A 331 -17.18 22.30 -17.74
CA ASP A 331 -15.86 22.06 -18.36
C ASP A 331 -15.65 20.59 -18.70
N LEU A 332 -16.08 19.69 -17.80
CA LEU A 332 -16.04 18.24 -18.01
C LEU A 332 -16.95 17.83 -19.18
N HIS A 333 -18.17 18.38 -19.24
CA HIS A 333 -19.10 18.13 -20.33
C HIS A 333 -18.52 18.61 -21.67
N TYR A 334 -17.96 19.82 -21.67
CA TYR A 334 -17.31 20.37 -22.85
C TYR A 334 -16.13 19.50 -23.30
N PHE A 335 -15.23 19.11 -22.40
CA PHE A 335 -14.13 18.23 -22.72
C PHE A 335 -14.62 16.88 -23.28
N ALA A 336 -15.53 16.22 -22.57
CA ALA A 336 -16.03 14.90 -22.95
C ALA A 336 -16.69 14.91 -24.33
N LYS A 337 -17.50 15.93 -24.62
CA LYS A 337 -18.11 16.13 -25.94
C LYS A 337 -17.07 16.37 -27.03
N GLN A 338 -15.99 17.09 -26.74
CA GLN A 338 -14.97 17.41 -27.74
C GLN A 338 -14.06 16.23 -28.04
N VAL A 339 -13.68 15.45 -27.02
CA VAL A 339 -12.69 14.36 -27.11
C VAL A 339 -13.32 13.00 -27.40
N PHE A 340 -14.44 12.67 -26.76
CA PHE A 340 -15.08 11.36 -26.95
C PHE A 340 -16.19 11.43 -28.02
N GLY A 341 -16.91 12.55 -28.06
CA GLY A 341 -17.99 12.80 -29.02
C GLY A 341 -19.37 12.37 -28.52
N GLU A 342 -20.43 12.89 -29.15
CA GLU A 342 -21.84 12.62 -28.77
C GLU A 342 -22.27 11.15 -28.94
N SER A 343 -21.57 10.41 -29.81
CA SER A 343 -21.82 8.97 -30.03
C SER A 343 -21.43 8.10 -28.83
N ASP A 344 -20.54 8.59 -27.98
CA ASP A 344 -19.97 7.81 -26.87
C ASP A 344 -20.80 8.05 -25.61
N ILE A 345 -22.09 7.70 -25.73
CA ILE A 345 -23.15 7.95 -24.74
C ILE A 345 -22.74 7.49 -23.35
N GLU A 346 -22.08 6.33 -23.21
CA GLU A 346 -21.65 5.81 -21.91
C GLU A 346 -20.65 6.72 -21.18
N ILE A 347 -19.71 7.35 -21.90
CA ILE A 347 -18.71 8.26 -21.30
C ILE A 347 -19.35 9.61 -20.98
N LEU A 348 -20.27 10.08 -21.83
CA LEU A 348 -21.03 11.30 -21.59
C LEU A 348 -22.00 11.15 -20.41
N ASP A 349 -22.74 10.04 -20.35
CA ASP A 349 -23.60 9.68 -19.22
C ASP A 349 -22.79 9.49 -17.94
N PHE A 350 -21.57 8.95 -18.07
CA PHE A 350 -20.65 8.87 -16.97
C PHE A 350 -20.28 10.26 -16.45
N ALA A 351 -19.88 11.19 -17.33
CA ALA A 351 -19.57 12.57 -17.00
C ALA A 351 -20.77 13.32 -16.38
N MET A 352 -21.96 13.15 -16.96
CA MET A 352 -23.22 13.74 -16.49
C MET A 352 -23.69 13.14 -15.15
N GLY A 353 -23.27 11.93 -14.83
CA GLY A 353 -23.68 11.22 -13.61
C GLY A 353 -22.68 11.33 -12.45
N LEU A 354 -21.67 12.21 -12.54
CA LEU A 354 -20.64 12.41 -11.50
C LEU A 354 -21.16 13.02 -10.20
N ASN A 355 -22.35 13.64 -10.23
CA ASN A 355 -23.02 14.23 -9.08
C ASN A 355 -24.10 13.33 -8.45
N ARG A 356 -24.17 12.04 -8.82
CA ARG A 356 -25.08 11.09 -8.18
C ARG A 356 -24.47 10.60 -6.87
N GLU A 357 -25.27 10.51 -5.81
CA GLU A 357 -24.84 10.05 -4.48
C GLU A 357 -24.27 8.61 -4.45
N GLN A 358 -24.26 7.88 -5.56
CA GLN A 358 -23.71 6.53 -5.66
C GLN A 358 -22.24 6.55 -6.12
N ILE A 359 -21.38 5.93 -5.33
CA ILE A 359 -19.95 5.75 -5.68
C ILE A 359 -19.80 4.53 -6.57
N ARG A 360 -19.08 4.73 -7.66
CA ARG A 360 -18.91 3.72 -8.71
C ARG A 360 -17.61 2.94 -8.48
N SER A 361 -17.53 1.72 -9.01
CA SER A 361 -16.32 0.90 -8.90
C SER A 361 -15.12 1.56 -9.57
N GLU A 362 -15.32 2.34 -10.64
CA GLU A 362 -14.28 3.13 -11.29
C GLU A 362 -13.70 4.21 -10.37
N GLU A 363 -14.50 4.79 -9.48
CA GLU A 363 -14.06 5.81 -8.52
C GLU A 363 -13.18 5.20 -7.43
N VAL A 364 -13.58 4.05 -6.89
CA VAL A 364 -12.76 3.27 -5.96
C VAL A 364 -11.46 2.87 -6.63
N PHE A 365 -11.53 2.34 -7.85
CA PHE A 365 -10.35 1.96 -8.62
C PHE A 365 -9.40 3.13 -8.81
N MET A 366 -9.92 4.29 -9.24
CA MET A 366 -9.16 5.52 -9.44
C MET A 366 -8.45 5.98 -8.17
N LEU A 367 -9.17 6.05 -7.05
CA LEU A 367 -8.62 6.44 -5.77
C LEU A 367 -7.52 5.47 -5.31
N MET A 368 -7.78 4.17 -5.41
CA MET A 368 -6.81 3.14 -5.02
C MET A 368 -5.57 3.16 -5.92
N ASN A 369 -5.73 3.41 -7.22
CA ASN A 369 -4.64 3.59 -8.15
C ASN A 369 -3.78 4.79 -7.73
N PHE A 370 -4.43 5.93 -7.47
CA PHE A 370 -3.78 7.16 -7.03
C PHE A 370 -3.01 7.00 -5.72
N ILE A 371 -3.67 6.50 -4.66
CA ILE A 371 -3.10 6.28 -3.33
C ILE A 371 -1.93 5.29 -3.36
N THR A 372 -2.10 4.18 -4.07
CA THR A 372 -1.08 3.11 -4.08
C THR A 372 0.03 3.38 -5.07
N ASN A 373 -0.04 4.42 -5.89
CA ASN A 373 0.99 4.74 -6.87
C ASN A 373 2.27 5.23 -6.17
N GLU A 374 3.39 4.55 -6.44
CA GLU A 374 4.69 4.87 -5.84
C GLU A 374 5.30 6.17 -6.38
N HIS A 375 4.76 6.71 -7.47
CA HIS A 375 5.18 7.95 -8.11
C HIS A 375 4.48 9.20 -7.57
N ILE A 376 3.38 9.03 -6.83
CA ILE A 376 2.67 10.15 -6.19
C ILE A 376 3.35 10.42 -4.84
N ASP A 377 3.81 11.65 -4.58
CA ASP A 377 4.36 12.02 -3.27
C ASP A 377 3.27 12.50 -2.29
N THR A 378 3.67 12.74 -1.05
CA THR A 378 2.80 13.26 0.00
C THR A 378 2.18 14.60 -0.37
N ARG A 379 2.94 15.49 -1.01
CA ARG A 379 2.44 16.80 -1.47
C ARG A 379 1.29 16.65 -2.46
N MET A 380 1.43 15.75 -3.43
CA MET A 380 0.36 15.45 -4.39
C MET A 380 -0.84 14.83 -3.66
N LEU A 381 -0.64 13.82 -2.80
CA LEU A 381 -1.73 13.22 -2.03
C LEU A 381 -2.49 14.26 -1.21
N ASN A 382 -1.80 15.12 -0.48
CA ASN A 382 -2.39 16.19 0.34
C ASN A 382 -3.08 17.28 -0.48
N GLY A 383 -2.62 17.54 -1.71
CA GLY A 383 -3.28 18.52 -2.60
C GLY A 383 -4.59 18.00 -3.21
N TYR A 384 -4.71 16.68 -3.34
CA TYR A 384 -5.75 16.02 -4.12
C TYR A 384 -6.75 15.22 -3.28
N LEU A 385 -6.36 14.76 -2.09
CA LEU A 385 -7.21 13.99 -1.20
C LEU A 385 -7.75 14.88 -0.08
N ASP A 386 -9.05 14.73 0.16
CA ASP A 386 -9.77 15.34 1.28
C ASP A 386 -10.35 14.23 2.15
N VAL A 387 -10.32 14.41 3.47
CA VAL A 387 -10.86 13.42 4.43
C VAL A 387 -12.34 13.17 4.18
N GLY A 388 -13.12 14.22 3.89
CA GLY A 388 -14.53 14.11 3.53
C GLY A 388 -14.75 13.29 2.27
N TYR A 389 -13.87 13.42 1.27
CA TYR A 389 -13.92 12.60 0.06
C TYR A 389 -13.61 11.12 0.34
N ILE A 390 -12.53 10.83 1.07
CA ILE A 390 -12.16 9.46 1.45
C ILE A 390 -13.28 8.83 2.28
N LYS A 391 -13.84 9.57 3.24
CA LYS A 391 -14.98 9.17 4.07
C LYS A 391 -16.20 8.81 3.24
N SER A 392 -16.56 9.67 2.28
CA SER A 392 -17.69 9.43 1.37
C SER A 392 -17.53 8.11 0.62
N ILE A 393 -16.32 7.79 0.14
CA ILE A 393 -16.02 6.51 -0.51
C ILE A 393 -16.08 5.34 0.46
N TYR A 394 -15.45 5.49 1.62
CA TYR A 394 -15.42 4.46 2.65
C TYR A 394 -16.83 4.04 3.09
N GLN A 395 -17.72 5.00 3.38
CA GLN A 395 -19.09 4.74 3.84
C GLN A 395 -19.95 3.99 2.79
N LYS A 396 -19.61 4.10 1.50
CA LYS A 396 -20.36 3.45 0.42
C LYS A 396 -19.79 2.09 0.02
N LEU A 397 -18.57 1.75 0.45
CA LEU A 397 -18.06 0.39 0.36
C LEU A 397 -18.78 -0.46 1.42
N SER A 398 -19.54 -1.48 0.99
CA SER A 398 -20.36 -2.36 1.85
C SER A 398 -19.73 -2.75 3.20
N ALA A 399 -20.57 -2.93 4.22
CA ALA A 399 -20.20 -3.01 5.63
C ALA A 399 -19.54 -4.33 6.12
N ASN A 400 -19.04 -5.19 5.22
CA ASN A 400 -18.34 -6.39 5.67
C ASN A 400 -16.99 -5.97 6.25
N LYS A 401 -16.91 -5.87 7.58
CA LYS A 401 -15.70 -5.50 8.33
C LYS A 401 -14.62 -6.55 8.06
N SER A 402 -13.50 -6.11 7.49
CA SER A 402 -12.37 -6.97 7.15
C SER A 402 -11.34 -6.95 8.27
N LEU A 403 -10.77 -8.09 8.66
CA LEU A 403 -9.67 -8.09 9.64
C LEU A 403 -8.47 -7.26 9.15
N LEU A 404 -8.23 -7.24 7.82
CA LEU A 404 -7.18 -6.43 7.20
C LEU A 404 -7.32 -4.95 7.53
N GLU A 405 -8.57 -4.46 7.64
CA GLU A 405 -8.89 -3.09 8.00
C GLU A 405 -8.29 -2.70 9.35
N TYR A 406 -8.53 -3.52 10.36
CA TYR A 406 -8.00 -3.32 11.71
C TYR A 406 -6.48 -3.40 11.76
N TYR A 407 -5.87 -4.27 10.94
CA TYR A 407 -4.41 -4.31 10.83
C TYR A 407 -3.84 -3.02 10.24
N PHE A 408 -4.48 -2.46 9.21
CA PHE A 408 -4.10 -1.18 8.62
C PHE A 408 -4.31 -0.01 9.60
N ILE A 409 -5.39 -0.05 10.40
CA ILE A 409 -5.63 0.91 11.48
C ILE A 409 -4.51 0.85 12.52
N CYS A 410 -4.18 -0.33 13.07
CA CYS A 410 -3.06 -0.49 14.00
C CYS A 410 -1.74 0.03 13.39
N LYS A 411 -1.54 -0.23 12.10
CA LYS A 411 -0.36 0.22 11.37
C LYS A 411 -0.23 1.73 11.33
N SER A 412 -1.34 2.44 11.12
CA SER A 412 -1.42 3.91 11.12
C SER A 412 -1.26 4.47 12.54
N LEU A 413 -2.03 3.95 13.51
CA LEU A 413 -2.00 4.40 14.91
C LEU A 413 -0.63 4.39 15.56
N PHE A 414 0.18 3.38 15.25
CA PHE A 414 1.49 3.19 15.85
C PHE A 414 2.64 3.64 14.93
N VAL A 415 2.37 4.42 13.88
CA VAL A 415 3.42 5.13 13.11
C VAL A 415 4.09 6.17 14.00
N ASP A 416 3.26 6.95 14.71
CA ASP A 416 3.73 8.03 15.57
C ASP A 416 3.94 7.57 16.99
N ARG A 417 5.08 7.98 17.55
CA ARG A 417 5.46 7.62 18.93
C ARG A 417 4.72 8.46 19.98
N LYS A 418 4.11 9.59 19.58
CA LYS A 418 3.38 10.52 20.44
C LYS A 418 2.28 11.20 19.62
N LEU A 419 1.08 11.31 20.19
CA LEU A 419 -0.03 12.08 19.65
C LEU A 419 -0.37 13.25 20.59
N SER A 420 -0.77 14.39 20.04
CA SER A 420 -1.31 15.53 20.81
C SER A 420 -2.76 15.29 21.24
N ALA A 421 -3.26 16.06 22.22
CA ALA A 421 -4.66 15.95 22.66
C ALA A 421 -5.66 16.25 21.52
N ARG A 422 -5.31 17.16 20.61
CA ARG A 422 -6.12 17.50 19.44
C ARG A 422 -6.13 16.36 18.41
N GLU A 423 -4.97 15.76 18.15
CA GLU A 423 -4.82 14.58 17.29
C GLU A 423 -5.69 13.42 17.78
N TYR A 424 -5.79 13.26 19.09
CA TYR A 424 -6.67 12.28 19.70
C TYR A 424 -8.17 12.54 19.48
N GLU A 425 -8.66 13.77 19.64
CA GLU A 425 -10.09 14.09 19.40
C GLU A 425 -10.49 13.81 17.94
N LEU A 426 -9.58 14.12 17.01
CA LEU A 426 -9.78 13.87 15.60
C LEU A 426 -9.71 12.37 15.27
N LEU A 427 -8.79 11.64 15.91
CA LEU A 427 -8.72 10.18 15.82
C LEU A 427 -10.00 9.49 16.33
N TRP A 428 -10.55 9.96 17.46
CA TRP A 428 -11.80 9.43 18.00
C TRP A 428 -12.97 9.69 17.06
N SER A 429 -13.02 10.89 16.49
CA SER A 429 -14.00 11.24 15.46
C SER A 429 -13.89 10.29 14.26
N ALA A 430 -12.67 9.97 13.81
CA ALA A 430 -12.44 9.01 12.75
C ALA A 430 -12.90 7.59 13.10
N PHE A 431 -12.66 7.10 14.33
CA PHE A 431 -13.16 5.79 14.78
C PHE A 431 -14.69 5.70 14.79
N VAL A 432 -15.36 6.74 15.27
CA VAL A 432 -16.83 6.82 15.24
C VAL A 432 -17.33 6.81 13.79
N GLU A 433 -16.66 7.53 12.90
CA GLU A 433 -17.02 7.59 11.48
C GLU A 433 -16.80 6.29 10.71
N LEU A 434 -15.78 5.52 11.10
CA LEU A 434 -15.45 4.21 10.54
C LEU A 434 -16.32 3.07 11.10
N ASP A 435 -17.16 3.31 12.12
CA ASP A 435 -17.91 2.28 12.84
C ASP A 435 -16.98 1.14 13.34
N ILE A 436 -15.86 1.51 13.97
CA ILE A 436 -14.86 0.53 14.44
C ILE A 436 -15.43 -0.36 15.55
N ASP A 437 -15.29 -1.67 15.40
CA ASP A 437 -15.54 -2.62 16.50
C ASP A 437 -14.32 -2.65 17.43
N PHE A 438 -14.47 -2.06 18.62
CA PHE A 438 -13.40 -2.00 19.61
C PHE A 438 -12.91 -3.37 20.07
N THR A 439 -13.76 -4.39 20.08
CA THR A 439 -13.37 -5.77 20.45
C THR A 439 -12.40 -6.33 19.41
N ILE A 440 -12.68 -6.11 18.12
CA ILE A 440 -11.82 -6.55 17.03
C ILE A 440 -10.54 -5.70 16.99
N LEU A 441 -10.63 -4.39 17.26
CA LEU A 441 -9.48 -3.51 17.34
C LEU A 441 -8.52 -3.92 18.46
N GLU A 442 -9.02 -4.18 19.67
CA GLU A 442 -8.20 -4.67 20.80
C GLU A 442 -7.48 -5.97 20.44
N GLN A 443 -8.20 -6.91 19.82
CA GLN A 443 -7.61 -8.14 19.32
C GLN A 443 -6.51 -7.86 18.29
N ALA A 444 -6.75 -6.94 17.35
CA ALA A 444 -5.79 -6.55 16.32
C ALA A 444 -4.56 -5.83 16.90
N ILE A 445 -4.70 -5.05 17.97
CA ILE A 445 -3.58 -4.42 18.68
C ILE A 445 -2.76 -5.46 19.43
N SER A 446 -3.41 -6.42 20.07
CA SER A 446 -2.74 -7.55 20.72
C SER A 446 -1.94 -8.39 19.72
N ASP A 447 -2.55 -8.66 18.57
CA ASP A 447 -1.90 -9.25 17.41
C ASP A 447 -0.71 -8.39 16.96
N TYR A 448 -0.91 -7.11 16.66
CA TYR A 448 0.17 -6.20 16.26
C TYR A 448 1.35 -6.20 17.25
N SER A 449 1.05 -6.24 18.55
CA SER A 449 2.04 -6.32 19.62
C SER A 449 2.88 -7.59 19.59
N LEU A 450 2.26 -8.74 19.27
CA LEU A 450 2.99 -9.99 19.08
C LEU A 450 3.84 -9.98 17.80
N LEU A 451 3.38 -9.35 16.70
CA LEU A 451 4.15 -9.26 15.46
C LEU A 451 5.48 -8.53 15.64
N TYR A 452 5.42 -7.38 16.32
CA TYR A 452 6.60 -6.53 16.56
C TYR A 452 7.32 -6.88 17.85
N VAL A 453 6.71 -7.74 18.69
CA VAL A 453 7.19 -8.09 20.02
C VAL A 453 7.46 -6.81 20.82
N GLN A 454 6.42 -5.98 20.88
CA GLN A 454 6.40 -4.70 21.58
C GLN A 454 5.01 -4.50 22.16
N ASN A 455 4.92 -4.03 23.41
CA ASN A 455 3.65 -3.78 24.07
C ASN A 455 2.99 -2.51 23.48
N TYR A 456 1.98 -2.69 22.62
CA TYR A 456 1.06 -1.64 22.23
C TYR A 456 -0.27 -1.80 22.96
N SER A 457 -0.90 -0.68 23.29
CA SER A 457 -2.19 -0.63 23.97
C SER A 457 -2.85 0.71 23.65
N ILE A 458 -4.18 0.76 23.50
CA ILE A 458 -4.87 2.05 23.41
C ILE A 458 -4.82 2.77 24.79
N ASP A 459 -4.80 2.05 25.90
CA ASP A 459 -4.75 2.63 27.26
C ASP A 459 -3.54 3.53 27.53
N LYS A 460 -2.33 3.20 27.06
CA LYS A 460 -1.19 4.13 27.13
C LYS A 460 -1.35 5.37 26.25
N TYR A 461 -2.14 5.29 25.18
CA TYR A 461 -2.55 6.47 24.40
C TYR A 461 -3.59 7.30 25.18
N PHE A 462 -4.49 6.65 25.93
CA PHE A 462 -5.47 7.32 26.80
C PHE A 462 -4.87 7.88 28.12
N GLU A 463 -3.83 7.28 28.70
CA GLU A 463 -3.16 7.77 29.92
C GLU A 463 -2.50 9.15 29.71
N TYR A 464 -2.02 9.43 28.49
CA TYR A 464 -1.46 10.74 28.11
C TYR A 464 -2.49 11.89 28.24
N LEU A 465 -3.80 11.62 28.15
CA LEU A 465 -4.85 12.63 28.39
C LEU A 465 -4.96 13.01 29.86
N LYS A 466 -4.79 12.04 30.77
CA LYS A 466 -4.84 12.32 32.22
C LYS A 466 -3.65 13.16 32.69
N GLU A 467 -2.51 13.06 32.02
CA GLU A 467 -1.35 13.91 32.30
C GLU A 467 -1.45 15.29 31.61
N GLY A 468 -2.20 15.41 30.51
CA GLY A 468 -2.45 16.67 29.79
C GLY A 468 -3.61 17.53 30.33
N GLU A 469 -4.51 16.97 31.14
CA GLU A 469 -5.60 17.69 31.82
C GLU A 469 -5.16 18.41 33.11
N VAL A 470 -3.86 18.41 33.43
CA VAL A 470 -3.30 19.21 34.54
C VAL A 470 -2.61 20.45 33.98
N ILE A 471 -3.40 21.45 33.54
CA ILE A 471 -3.02 22.87 33.54
C ILE A 471 -4.19 23.71 34.01
#